data_AF-A0AAF3J742-F1
#
_entry.id   AF-A0AAF3J742-F1
#
_cell.length_a   1.000
_cell.length_b   1.000
_cell.length_c   1.000
_cell.angle_alpha   90.00
_cell.angle_beta   90.00
_cell.angle_gamma   90.00
#
_symmetry.space_group_name_H-M   'P 1'
#
loop_
_entity.id
_entity.type
_entity.pdbx_description
1 polymer ?
#
loop_
_entity_poly.entity_id
_entity_poly.type
_entity_poly.pdbx_seq_one_letter_code
_entity_poly.pdbx_strand_id
1 'polypeptide(L)'
;MCGIWALLGSDEVSPFEQAQFMRIMGRGPDLHVLKEVHPRVHLGFHRLAIVIPGDTPSEQPIVGQGKSVVCNGELYNHLQIKEGSSLELTNNGSDCAAIIHAFHKNGNDLKKTCAMLDGVFAFIMADEQNVYVGRDPLGVRPLFYGYTSQGNLAIGSEVKSISELCERVEVFPPGCCATIAFTNGHPRPFKTERYYFVPQIADRFVSIENAQLLIREVLTKSVEKRLMGNRHFGFMLSGGLDSSLIAAIATRALKHKPVAFSVGFEDSEDLVNARRVAQYLNINHVVHVITAEDCLNVIPEVIYALETYEPAIVRCGIAHYLLCRHIASISDVKVLLSGKQDLGEIIGARCAETISDKLFSTRHTLYPERTPETKEEFWYRELFEKAYGTEKMGHLIHTKVYRTAAWQLTEEKENHRVVMEEGRLERLGVANKGSEEVLRLRRRSTGSTTLSGVA
;
A
#
# COMPACT_ATOMS: atom_id res chain seq x y z
N MET A 1 5.46 -1.00 8.27
CA MET A 1 6.16 -0.68 6.99
C MET A 1 7.31 0.27 7.26
N CYS A 2 8.36 0.37 6.45
CA CYS A 2 9.30 1.49 6.66
C CYS A 2 8.67 2.85 6.27
N GLY A 3 9.26 3.94 6.74
CA GLY A 3 9.00 5.30 6.27
C GLY A 3 10.24 5.87 5.61
N ILE A 4 10.10 6.42 4.40
CA ILE A 4 11.15 7.19 3.74
C ILE A 4 10.73 8.66 3.59
N TRP A 5 11.71 9.54 3.70
CA TRP A 5 11.57 10.98 3.57
C TRP A 5 12.84 11.57 2.91
N ALA A 6 12.72 12.68 2.21
CA ALA A 6 13.85 13.43 1.70
C ALA A 6 13.54 14.92 1.59
N LEU A 7 14.59 15.74 1.76
CA LEU A 7 14.58 17.17 1.48
C LEU A 7 15.77 17.52 0.61
N LEU A 8 15.49 18.08 -0.57
CA LEU A 8 16.46 18.38 -1.61
C LEU A 8 16.56 19.89 -1.80
N GLY A 9 17.78 20.41 -1.78
CA GLY A 9 18.08 21.83 -1.98
C GLY A 9 18.23 22.64 -0.70
N SER A 10 18.20 22.03 0.48
CA SER A 10 18.43 22.73 1.75
C SER A 10 19.82 22.43 2.31
N ASP A 11 20.57 23.45 2.76
CA ASP A 11 21.88 23.26 3.41
C ASP A 11 21.73 22.51 4.73
N GLU A 12 20.67 22.78 5.49
CA GLU A 12 20.38 22.12 6.76
C GLU A 12 18.90 21.74 6.86
N VAL A 13 18.59 20.80 7.76
CA VAL A 13 17.21 20.48 8.13
C VAL A 13 16.87 21.24 9.41
N SER A 14 15.91 22.15 9.32
CA SER A 14 15.41 22.91 10.46
C SER A 14 14.67 22.02 11.47
N PRO A 15 14.52 22.45 12.74
CA PRO A 15 13.72 21.72 13.73
C PRO A 15 12.27 21.48 13.28
N PHE A 16 11.71 22.40 12.50
CA PHE A 16 10.37 22.25 11.94
C PHE A 16 10.31 21.13 10.90
N GLU A 17 11.25 21.08 9.96
CA GLU A 17 11.33 20.01 8.96
C GLU A 17 11.61 18.64 9.60
N GLN A 18 12.47 18.61 10.62
CA GLN A 18 12.70 17.40 11.41
C GLN A 18 11.42 16.93 12.12
N ALA A 19 10.61 17.84 12.65
CA ALA A 19 9.33 17.49 13.25
C ALA A 19 8.36 16.87 12.23
N GLN A 20 8.37 17.33 10.96
CA GLN A 20 7.56 16.74 9.90
C GLN A 20 8.04 15.33 9.51
N PHE A 21 9.36 15.13 9.45
CA PHE A 21 9.94 13.78 9.29
C PHE A 21 9.44 12.82 10.37
N MET A 22 9.44 13.24 11.64
CA MET A 22 9.01 12.40 12.77
C MET A 22 7.52 12.01 12.73
N ARG A 23 6.66 12.70 11.97
CA ARG A 23 5.22 12.36 11.87
C ARG A 23 4.95 10.97 11.30
N ILE A 24 5.90 10.41 10.56
CA ILE A 24 5.77 9.07 9.95
C ILE A 24 6.54 7.99 10.73
N MET A 25 6.98 8.28 11.96
CA MET A 25 7.68 7.33 12.82
C MET A 25 6.85 6.07 13.11
N GLY A 26 5.51 6.19 13.12
CA GLY A 26 4.60 5.06 13.36
C GLY A 26 4.72 3.95 12.31
N ARG A 27 5.25 4.26 11.11
CA ARG A 27 5.58 3.24 10.11
C ARG A 27 6.72 2.36 10.62
N GLY A 28 7.82 2.99 11.04
CA GLY A 28 9.07 2.34 11.43
C GLY A 28 9.56 2.76 12.82
N PRO A 29 9.04 2.15 13.89
CA PRO A 29 9.33 2.53 15.27
C PRO A 29 10.72 2.10 15.76
N ASP A 30 11.42 1.22 15.04
CA ASP A 30 12.60 0.53 15.58
C ASP A 30 13.89 1.35 15.46
N LEU A 31 14.00 2.18 14.42
CA LEU A 31 15.17 3.01 14.15
C LEU A 31 14.78 4.24 13.34
N HIS A 32 15.42 5.38 13.62
CA HIS A 32 15.22 6.62 12.89
C HIS A 32 16.58 7.19 12.47
N VAL A 33 16.75 7.43 11.18
CA VAL A 33 17.99 7.98 10.62
C VAL A 33 17.59 9.17 9.75
N LEU A 34 18.20 10.32 9.99
CA LEU A 34 18.12 11.49 9.11
C LEU A 34 19.55 11.96 8.86
N LYS A 35 19.97 11.97 7.60
CA LYS A 35 21.36 12.24 7.25
C LYS A 35 21.47 13.01 5.95
N GLU A 36 22.38 13.98 5.91
CA GLU A 36 22.87 14.57 4.68
C GLU A 36 23.79 13.55 3.97
N VAL A 37 23.38 13.11 2.78
CA VAL A 37 24.11 12.07 2.02
C VAL A 37 24.97 12.63 0.90
N HIS A 38 24.63 13.83 0.43
CA HIS A 38 25.34 14.66 -0.55
C HIS A 38 25.02 16.13 -0.24
N PRO A 39 25.82 17.10 -0.68
CA PRO A 39 25.58 18.51 -0.40
C PRO A 39 24.14 18.91 -0.73
N ARG A 40 23.41 19.40 0.27
CA ARG A 40 22.01 19.83 0.17
C ARG A 40 21.00 18.71 -0.14
N VAL A 41 21.36 17.46 0.12
CA VAL A 41 20.51 16.27 -0.08
C VAL A 41 20.40 15.51 1.24
N HIS A 42 19.23 15.63 1.87
CA HIS A 42 18.93 14.97 3.15
C HIS A 42 17.99 13.79 2.92
N LEU A 43 18.38 12.60 3.40
CA LEU A 43 17.55 11.39 3.37
C LEU A 43 17.17 10.97 4.79
N GLY A 44 15.88 10.71 4.98
CA GLY A 44 15.26 10.24 6.22
C GLY A 44 14.72 8.82 6.08
N PHE A 45 14.90 8.01 7.11
CA PHE A 45 14.44 6.63 7.18
C PHE A 45 13.92 6.27 8.57
N HIS A 46 12.68 5.77 8.63
CA HIS A 46 12.09 5.09 9.77
C HIS A 46 12.02 3.60 9.47
N ARG A 47 12.72 2.78 10.25
CA ARG A 47 12.80 1.34 10.02
C ARG A 47 11.72 0.59 10.78
N LEU A 48 11.02 -0.28 10.06
CA LEU A 48 10.41 -1.46 10.66
C LEU A 48 11.31 -2.65 10.37
N ALA A 49 11.78 -3.35 11.40
CA ALA A 49 12.58 -4.55 11.29
C ALA A 49 11.72 -5.71 10.76
N ILE A 50 11.57 -5.78 9.43
CA ILE A 50 10.78 -6.80 8.74
C ILE A 50 11.67 -7.99 8.33
N VAL A 51 12.85 -7.70 7.78
CA VAL A 51 13.88 -8.68 7.46
C VAL A 51 15.01 -8.53 8.48
N ILE A 52 15.37 -9.64 9.12
CA ILE A 52 16.60 -9.76 9.91
C ILE A 52 17.64 -10.43 9.00
N PRO A 53 18.47 -9.68 8.26
CA PRO A 53 19.57 -10.25 7.51
C PRO A 53 20.73 -10.54 8.49
N GLY A 54 20.63 -11.63 9.26
CA GLY A 54 21.68 -11.96 10.23
C GLY A 54 21.84 -10.91 11.35
N ASP A 55 22.99 -10.96 12.04
CA ASP A 55 23.23 -10.32 13.34
C ASP A 55 23.29 -8.78 13.34
N THR A 56 23.09 -8.10 12.20
CA THR A 56 23.17 -6.63 12.11
C THR A 56 21.86 -5.98 11.63
N PRO A 57 21.33 -4.98 12.37
CA PRO A 57 20.20 -4.17 11.92
C PRO A 57 20.46 -3.56 10.55
N SER A 58 19.52 -3.72 9.62
CA SER A 58 19.60 -3.10 8.30
C SER A 58 19.35 -1.59 8.39
N GLU A 59 20.37 -0.81 8.73
CA GLU A 59 20.34 0.65 8.70
C GLU A 59 20.26 1.16 7.25
N GLN A 60 19.51 2.25 7.05
CA GLN A 60 19.50 3.00 5.79
C GLN A 60 19.70 4.49 6.11
N PRO A 61 20.38 5.27 5.26
CA PRO A 61 20.72 4.98 3.86
C PRO A 61 21.75 3.86 3.66
N ILE A 62 21.50 2.99 2.69
CA ILE A 62 22.50 2.02 2.20
C ILE A 62 23.45 2.77 1.27
N VAL A 63 24.76 2.65 1.51
CA VAL A 63 25.79 3.46 0.86
C VAL A 63 26.81 2.58 0.14
N GLY A 64 27.16 2.96 -1.07
CA GLY A 64 28.31 2.41 -1.79
C GLY A 64 28.37 2.87 -3.24
N GLN A 65 29.56 2.83 -3.85
CA GLN A 65 29.78 3.30 -5.23
C GLN A 65 29.32 4.75 -5.47
N GLY A 66 29.57 5.64 -4.50
CA GLY A 66 29.15 7.04 -4.52
C GLY A 66 27.64 7.27 -4.40
N LYS A 67 26.86 6.22 -4.09
CA LYS A 67 25.40 6.27 -4.01
C LYS A 67 24.92 6.03 -2.60
N SER A 68 23.81 6.67 -2.25
CA SER A 68 23.10 6.50 -0.98
C SER A 68 21.62 6.27 -1.26
N VAL A 69 21.03 5.17 -0.77
CA VAL A 69 19.62 4.83 -1.03
C VAL A 69 18.83 4.58 0.25
N VAL A 70 17.62 5.16 0.31
CA VAL A 70 16.57 4.77 1.26
C VAL A 70 15.43 4.12 0.48
N CYS A 71 14.86 3.05 1.00
CA CYS A 71 13.81 2.27 0.38
C CYS A 71 12.82 1.75 1.42
N ASN A 72 11.54 2.03 1.15
CA ASN A 72 10.42 1.33 1.76
C ASN A 72 9.98 0.23 0.80
N GLY A 73 10.41 -1.01 1.02
CA GLY A 73 10.05 -2.09 0.10
C GLY A 73 10.48 -3.49 0.52
N GLU A 74 10.06 -4.46 -0.28
CA GLU A 74 10.56 -5.84 -0.29
C GLU A 74 10.88 -6.21 -1.75
N LEU A 75 12.14 -6.54 -2.02
CA LEU A 75 12.64 -6.93 -3.35
C LEU A 75 12.84 -8.45 -3.41
N TYR A 76 11.89 -9.16 -3.99
CA TYR A 76 11.84 -10.63 -3.99
C TYR A 76 12.98 -11.27 -4.82
N ASN A 77 13.43 -10.60 -5.88
CA ASN A 77 14.53 -11.09 -6.73
C ASN A 77 15.92 -10.55 -6.32
N HIS A 78 16.08 -10.03 -5.10
CA HIS A 78 17.32 -9.39 -4.65
C HIS A 78 18.56 -10.30 -4.76
N LEU A 79 18.43 -11.61 -4.48
CA LEU A 79 19.53 -12.57 -4.58
C LEU A 79 20.03 -12.70 -6.02
N GLN A 80 19.11 -12.81 -6.98
CA GLN A 80 19.43 -12.90 -8.42
C GLN A 80 20.10 -11.60 -8.91
N ILE A 81 19.61 -10.46 -8.45
CA ILE A 81 20.21 -9.16 -8.80
C ILE A 81 21.64 -9.05 -8.26
N LYS A 82 21.92 -9.56 -7.06
CA LYS A 82 23.24 -9.49 -6.44
C LYS A 82 24.22 -10.55 -6.93
N GLU A 83 23.73 -11.62 -7.53
CA GLU A 83 24.54 -12.72 -8.04
C GLU A 83 25.63 -12.21 -9.00
N GLY A 84 26.87 -12.65 -8.77
CA GLY A 84 28.05 -12.27 -9.55
C GLY A 84 28.50 -10.81 -9.39
N SER A 85 27.90 -10.03 -8.49
CA SER A 85 28.30 -8.64 -8.25
C SER A 85 29.41 -8.54 -7.21
N SER A 86 30.49 -7.82 -7.54
CA SER A 86 31.60 -7.53 -6.63
C SER A 86 31.46 -6.18 -5.91
N LEU A 87 30.28 -5.59 -5.89
CA LEU A 87 30.08 -4.29 -5.24
C LEU A 87 30.07 -4.43 -3.72
N GLU A 88 30.88 -3.62 -3.06
CA GLU A 88 30.88 -3.46 -1.61
C GLU A 88 29.93 -2.30 -1.24
N LEU A 89 28.89 -2.64 -0.48
CA LEU A 89 27.87 -1.70 0.02
C LEU A 89 27.73 -1.86 1.54
N THR A 90 27.40 -0.78 2.24
CA THR A 90 26.97 -0.90 3.63
C THR A 90 25.70 -1.75 3.70
N ASN A 91 25.60 -2.63 4.69
CA ASN A 91 24.39 -3.43 4.91
C ASN A 91 23.94 -4.22 3.65
N ASN A 92 24.90 -4.80 2.93
CA ASN A 92 24.63 -5.55 1.70
C ASN A 92 23.79 -6.84 1.92
N GLY A 93 23.52 -7.23 3.16
CA GLY A 93 22.55 -8.28 3.48
C GLY A 93 21.10 -7.88 3.18
N SER A 94 20.78 -6.59 3.25
CA SER A 94 19.44 -6.06 3.00
C SER A 94 18.98 -6.26 1.55
N ASP A 95 17.75 -6.71 1.32
CA ASP A 95 17.19 -6.83 -0.03
C ASP A 95 17.20 -5.51 -0.79
N CYS A 96 16.96 -4.37 -0.10
CA CYS A 96 17.01 -3.02 -0.67
C CYS A 96 18.38 -2.65 -1.27
N ALA A 97 19.49 -3.28 -0.84
CA ALA A 97 20.80 -3.04 -1.44
C ALA A 97 20.85 -3.45 -2.92
N ALA A 98 19.95 -4.35 -3.34
CA ALA A 98 19.80 -4.75 -4.75
C ALA A 98 19.50 -3.57 -5.68
N ILE A 99 18.98 -2.44 -5.19
CA ILE A 99 18.75 -1.24 -6.00
C ILE A 99 20.06 -0.72 -6.60
N ILE A 100 21.11 -0.58 -5.77
CA ILE A 100 22.42 -0.09 -6.24
C ILE A 100 23.05 -1.12 -7.21
N HIS A 101 22.93 -2.42 -6.90
CA HIS A 101 23.41 -3.48 -7.79
C HIS A 101 22.70 -3.47 -9.15
N ALA A 102 21.37 -3.36 -9.16
CA ALA A 102 20.57 -3.30 -10.39
C ALA A 102 20.90 -2.03 -11.19
N PHE A 103 21.10 -0.89 -10.50
CA PHE A 103 21.49 0.36 -11.15
C PHE A 103 22.84 0.25 -11.86
N HIS A 104 23.83 -0.33 -11.19
CA HIS A 104 25.14 -0.55 -11.78
C HIS A 104 25.09 -1.56 -12.95
N LYS A 105 24.37 -2.69 -12.79
CA LYS A 105 24.21 -3.71 -13.84
C LYS A 105 23.54 -3.16 -15.11
N ASN A 106 22.65 -2.17 -14.97
CA ASN A 106 21.97 -1.54 -16.09
C ASN A 106 22.71 -0.30 -16.64
N GLY A 107 23.97 -0.07 -16.27
CA GLY A 107 24.76 1.05 -16.76
C GLY A 107 24.23 2.41 -16.30
N ASN A 108 23.73 2.49 -15.06
CA ASN A 108 23.11 3.67 -14.45
C ASN A 108 21.79 4.13 -15.13
N ASP A 109 21.12 3.23 -15.83
CA ASP A 109 19.79 3.48 -16.42
C ASP A 109 18.69 3.20 -15.38
N LEU A 110 18.13 4.27 -14.81
CA LEU A 110 17.09 4.16 -13.78
C LEU A 110 15.85 3.42 -14.27
N LYS A 111 15.44 3.62 -15.52
CA LYS A 111 14.22 3.04 -16.08
C LYS A 111 14.36 1.53 -16.20
N LYS A 112 15.49 1.05 -16.74
CA LYS A 112 15.80 -0.39 -16.80
C LYS A 112 15.97 -0.98 -15.40
N THR A 113 16.58 -0.22 -14.49
CA THR A 113 16.74 -0.61 -13.09
C THR A 113 15.38 -0.90 -12.46
N CYS A 114 14.46 0.06 -12.50
CA CYS A 114 13.12 -0.12 -11.95
C CYS A 114 12.35 -1.27 -12.61
N ALA A 115 12.50 -1.46 -13.93
CA ALA A 115 11.87 -2.57 -14.65
C ALA A 115 12.44 -3.96 -14.28
N MET A 116 13.67 -4.03 -13.76
CA MET A 116 14.33 -5.27 -13.32
C MET A 116 13.90 -5.69 -11.90
N LEU A 117 13.40 -4.78 -11.08
CA LEU A 117 13.04 -5.05 -9.69
C LEU A 117 11.69 -5.81 -9.61
N ASP A 118 11.71 -7.05 -9.12
CA ASP A 118 10.50 -7.79 -8.75
C ASP A 118 10.24 -7.57 -7.26
N GLY A 119 9.33 -6.66 -6.94
CA GLY A 119 9.10 -6.25 -5.57
C GLY A 119 7.96 -5.26 -5.40
N VAL A 120 7.72 -4.88 -4.16
CA VAL A 120 6.91 -3.72 -3.80
C VAL A 120 7.83 -2.71 -3.15
N PHE A 121 7.92 -1.49 -3.66
CA PHE A 121 8.96 -0.55 -3.29
C PHE A 121 8.57 0.90 -3.59
N ALA A 122 9.03 1.79 -2.72
CA ALA A 122 9.30 3.18 -3.02
C ALA A 122 10.74 3.45 -2.57
N PHE A 123 11.56 4.09 -3.40
CA PHE A 123 12.95 4.41 -3.03
C PHE A 123 13.36 5.79 -3.50
N ILE A 124 14.35 6.35 -2.79
CA ILE A 124 15.05 7.58 -3.12
C ILE A 124 16.54 7.25 -3.01
N MET A 125 17.27 7.38 -4.13
CA MET A 125 18.70 7.16 -4.23
C MET A 125 19.38 8.45 -4.69
N ALA A 126 20.53 8.80 -4.13
CA ALA A 126 21.28 9.99 -4.52
C ALA A 126 22.72 9.62 -4.88
N ASP A 127 23.25 10.27 -5.91
CA ASP A 127 24.69 10.42 -6.16
C ASP A 127 25.09 11.90 -6.14
N GLU A 128 26.35 12.18 -6.48
CA GLU A 128 26.89 13.55 -6.47
C GLU A 128 26.17 14.51 -7.44
N GLN A 129 25.50 13.98 -8.46
CA GLN A 129 24.91 14.77 -9.54
C GLN A 129 23.38 14.80 -9.50
N ASN A 130 22.75 13.69 -9.10
CA ASN A 130 21.33 13.47 -9.25
C ASN A 130 20.70 12.75 -8.05
N VAL A 131 19.40 12.97 -7.90
CA VAL A 131 18.51 12.15 -7.08
C VAL A 131 17.60 11.33 -7.99
N TYR A 132 17.55 10.03 -7.76
CA TYR A 132 16.76 9.05 -8.47
C TYR A 132 15.63 8.56 -7.58
N VAL A 133 14.40 8.60 -8.10
CA VAL A 133 13.19 8.19 -7.38
C VAL A 133 12.50 7.10 -8.17
N GLY A 134 12.07 6.04 -7.49
CA GLY A 134 11.34 4.93 -8.12
C GLY A 134 10.19 4.44 -7.24
N ARG A 135 9.05 4.14 -7.88
CA ARG A 135 7.87 3.56 -7.22
C ARG A 135 7.40 2.32 -7.97
N ASP A 136 6.97 1.29 -7.24
CA ASP A 136 6.64 -0.03 -7.78
C ASP A 136 5.49 -0.02 -8.82
N PRO A 137 5.38 -1.08 -9.64
CA PRO A 137 4.45 -1.17 -10.77
C PRO A 137 3.00 -0.78 -10.48
N LEU A 138 2.49 -1.13 -9.30
CA LEU A 138 1.07 -0.95 -8.94
C LEU A 138 0.87 0.10 -7.84
N GLY A 139 1.97 0.67 -7.32
CA GLY A 139 1.96 1.70 -6.29
C GLY A 139 1.62 1.17 -4.91
N VAL A 140 1.98 -0.08 -4.62
CA VAL A 140 1.73 -0.75 -3.33
C VAL A 140 2.39 0.01 -2.18
N ARG A 141 3.60 0.53 -2.38
CA ARG A 141 4.26 1.42 -1.41
C ARG A 141 3.93 2.88 -1.74
N PRO A 142 3.41 3.67 -0.79
CA PRO A 142 3.03 5.06 -1.03
C PRO A 142 4.26 5.97 -1.13
N LEU A 143 4.14 7.01 -1.96
CA LEU A 143 5.17 8.03 -2.13
C LEU A 143 4.55 9.32 -2.68
N PHE A 144 4.91 10.44 -2.07
CA PHE A 144 4.41 11.78 -2.37
C PHE A 144 5.57 12.76 -2.46
N TYR A 145 5.38 13.85 -3.18
CA TYR A 145 6.37 14.92 -3.28
C TYR A 145 5.71 16.30 -3.37
N GLY A 146 6.45 17.36 -3.06
CA GLY A 146 5.99 18.73 -3.20
C GLY A 146 7.12 19.73 -3.09
N TYR A 147 6.87 20.96 -3.55
CA TYR A 147 7.85 22.05 -3.44
C TYR A 147 7.49 22.97 -2.27
N THR A 148 8.51 23.32 -1.49
CA THR A 148 8.45 24.38 -0.49
C THR A 148 8.42 25.75 -1.19
N SER A 149 8.04 26.80 -0.45
CA SER A 149 8.08 28.18 -0.95
C SER A 149 9.49 28.67 -1.32
N GLN A 150 10.53 28.01 -0.80
CA GLN A 150 11.94 28.29 -1.10
C GLN A 150 12.44 27.53 -2.35
N GLY A 151 11.60 26.71 -2.97
CA GLY A 151 11.96 25.89 -4.13
C GLY A 151 12.67 24.58 -3.78
N ASN A 152 12.81 24.24 -2.49
CA ASN A 152 13.29 22.92 -2.06
C ASN A 152 12.22 21.86 -2.37
N LEU A 153 12.65 20.65 -2.72
CA LEU A 153 11.77 19.53 -3.02
C LEU A 153 11.73 18.58 -1.82
N ALA A 154 10.54 18.39 -1.25
CA ALA A 154 10.31 17.42 -0.20
C ALA A 154 9.64 16.17 -0.79
N ILE A 155 10.05 14.99 -0.34
CA ILE A 155 9.50 13.69 -0.74
C ILE A 155 9.21 12.90 0.53
N GLY A 156 8.05 12.25 0.62
CA GLY A 156 7.63 11.52 1.81
C GLY A 156 6.78 10.30 1.50
N SER A 157 6.82 9.29 2.37
CA SER A 157 5.96 8.10 2.22
C SER A 157 4.48 8.40 2.47
N GLU A 158 4.20 9.44 3.25
CA GLU A 158 2.85 9.84 3.65
C GLU A 158 2.74 11.37 3.54
N VAL A 159 1.58 11.84 3.12
CA VAL A 159 1.27 13.27 2.95
C VAL A 159 1.57 14.05 4.23
N LYS A 160 1.23 13.48 5.39
CA LYS A 160 1.43 14.10 6.71
C LYS A 160 2.88 14.53 7.01
N SER A 161 3.87 13.95 6.32
CA SER A 161 5.30 14.26 6.49
C SER A 161 5.81 15.44 5.65
N ILE A 162 5.02 15.92 4.70
CA ILE A 162 5.43 16.98 3.76
C ILE A 162 4.35 18.04 3.53
N SER A 163 3.10 17.81 3.94
CA SER A 163 1.97 18.71 3.72
C SER A 163 2.17 20.10 4.34
N GLU A 164 2.86 20.20 5.47
CA GLU A 164 3.14 21.49 6.09
C GLU A 164 4.38 22.19 5.53
N LEU A 165 5.24 21.46 4.82
CA LEU A 165 6.45 21.99 4.17
C LEU A 165 6.15 22.56 2.78
N CYS A 166 5.22 21.93 2.07
CA CYS A 166 4.96 22.23 0.67
C CYS A 166 3.75 23.15 0.49
N GLU A 167 3.81 24.00 -0.53
CA GLU A 167 2.64 24.76 -0.99
C GLU A 167 1.59 23.84 -1.63
N ARG A 168 2.10 22.81 -2.34
CA ARG A 168 1.31 21.78 -3.00
C ARG A 168 2.03 20.46 -2.93
N VAL A 169 1.27 19.40 -2.63
CA VAL A 169 1.76 18.03 -2.61
C VAL A 169 1.10 17.25 -3.76
N GLU A 170 1.85 16.34 -4.35
CA GLU A 170 1.43 15.47 -5.44
C GLU A 170 1.81 14.01 -5.15
N VAL A 171 1.04 13.08 -5.72
CA VAL A 171 1.33 11.65 -5.64
C VAL A 171 2.42 11.31 -6.65
N PHE A 172 3.49 10.64 -6.22
CA PHE A 172 4.46 10.09 -7.16
C PHE A 172 3.83 8.89 -7.88
N PRO A 173 3.69 8.88 -9.22
CA PRO A 173 2.84 7.91 -9.92
C PRO A 173 3.33 6.45 -9.80
N PRO A 174 2.43 5.47 -9.71
CA PRO A 174 2.77 4.04 -9.81
C PRO A 174 3.49 3.68 -11.12
N GLY A 175 4.41 2.71 -11.06
CA GLY A 175 5.11 2.20 -12.24
C GLY A 175 5.99 3.23 -12.95
N CYS A 176 6.39 4.28 -12.24
CA CYS A 176 7.21 5.37 -12.75
C CYS A 176 8.49 5.54 -11.94
N CYS A 177 9.46 6.20 -12.56
CA CYS A 177 10.70 6.66 -11.95
C CYS A 177 10.99 8.10 -12.39
N ALA A 178 11.91 8.78 -11.72
CA ALA A 178 12.34 10.13 -12.07
C ALA A 178 13.80 10.35 -11.70
N THR A 179 14.51 11.11 -12.53
CA THR A 179 15.84 11.62 -12.24
C THR A 179 15.75 13.13 -12.04
N ILE A 180 16.22 13.60 -10.89
CA ILE A 180 16.18 14.99 -10.45
C ILE A 180 17.62 15.49 -10.44
N ALA A 181 17.94 16.36 -11.40
CA ALA A 181 19.24 17.01 -11.49
C ALA A 181 19.27 18.30 -10.66
N PHE A 182 20.48 18.74 -10.27
CA PHE A 182 20.67 19.97 -9.50
C PHE A 182 21.23 21.11 -10.36
N THR A 183 20.94 22.35 -9.97
CA THR A 183 21.60 23.55 -10.51
C THR A 183 21.77 24.57 -9.40
N ASN A 184 23.01 25.01 -9.19
CA ASN A 184 23.37 25.92 -8.11
C ASN A 184 22.85 25.40 -6.74
N GLY A 185 22.91 24.07 -6.55
CA GLY A 185 22.44 23.39 -5.34
C GLY A 185 20.92 23.27 -5.18
N HIS A 186 20.11 23.69 -6.16
CA HIS A 186 18.65 23.51 -6.12
C HIS A 186 18.17 22.40 -7.07
N PRO A 187 17.13 21.62 -6.69
CA PRO A 187 16.56 20.62 -7.57
C PRO A 187 15.88 21.27 -8.79
N ARG A 188 16.16 20.78 -9.99
CA ARG A 188 15.45 21.18 -11.20
C ARG A 188 14.06 20.54 -11.24
N PRO A 189 13.08 21.19 -11.91
CA PRO A 189 11.84 20.52 -12.27
C PRO A 189 12.12 19.23 -13.04
N PHE A 190 11.44 18.15 -12.65
CA PHE A 190 11.59 16.84 -13.26
C PHE A 190 10.31 16.38 -13.93
N LYS A 191 10.42 15.38 -14.79
CA LYS A 191 9.28 14.64 -15.33
C LYS A 191 9.39 13.18 -14.90
N THR A 192 8.25 12.56 -14.67
CA THR A 192 8.19 11.13 -14.37
C THR A 192 8.24 10.33 -15.66
N GLU A 193 9.01 9.25 -15.64
CA GLU A 193 9.15 8.30 -16.74
C GLU A 193 8.50 6.98 -16.35
N ARG A 194 7.58 6.52 -17.18
CA ARG A 194 6.91 5.23 -16.96
C ARG A 194 7.79 4.08 -17.42
N TYR A 195 8.04 3.13 -16.51
CA TYR A 195 8.80 1.91 -16.80
C TYR A 195 7.91 0.65 -16.84
N TYR A 196 6.71 0.73 -16.26
CA TYR A 196 5.76 -0.39 -16.22
C TYR A 196 4.41 -0.02 -16.85
N PHE A 197 3.85 -0.96 -17.60
CA PHE A 197 2.49 -0.89 -18.12
C PHE A 197 1.77 -2.16 -17.72
N VAL A 198 0.52 -2.04 -17.25
CA VAL A 198 -0.35 -3.19 -17.09
C VAL A 198 -0.55 -3.81 -18.48
N PRO A 199 -0.15 -5.07 -18.70
CA PRO A 199 -0.31 -5.69 -20.00
C PRO A 199 -1.77 -5.69 -20.42
N GLN A 200 -2.03 -5.39 -21.69
CA GLN A 200 -3.37 -5.60 -22.24
C GLN A 200 -3.72 -7.09 -22.17
N ILE A 201 -4.92 -7.40 -21.69
CA ILE A 201 -5.42 -8.78 -21.68
C ILE A 201 -5.64 -9.19 -23.12
N ALA A 202 -4.73 -10.01 -23.65
CA ALA A 202 -4.93 -10.62 -24.96
C ALA A 202 -6.05 -11.68 -24.85
N ASP A 203 -6.95 -11.72 -25.82
CA ASP A 203 -7.88 -12.82 -25.99
C ASP A 203 -7.06 -14.10 -26.25
N ARG A 204 -6.87 -14.91 -25.21
CA ARG A 204 -6.20 -16.20 -25.29
C ARG A 204 -7.21 -17.29 -25.04
N PHE A 205 -7.26 -18.26 -25.95
CA PHE A 205 -7.97 -19.50 -25.73
C PHE A 205 -7.09 -20.43 -24.90
N VAL A 206 -7.52 -20.72 -23.68
CA VAL A 206 -6.86 -21.64 -22.76
C VAL A 206 -7.93 -22.61 -22.26
N SER A 207 -7.65 -23.91 -22.26
CA SER A 207 -8.59 -24.88 -21.69
C SER A 207 -8.76 -24.63 -20.18
N ILE A 208 -9.86 -25.10 -19.61
CA ILE A 208 -10.16 -24.92 -18.19
C ILE A 208 -9.06 -25.55 -17.33
N GLU A 209 -8.58 -26.73 -17.71
CA GLU A 209 -7.53 -27.46 -17.01
C GLU A 209 -6.22 -26.66 -17.00
N ASN A 210 -5.83 -26.14 -18.16
CA ASN A 210 -4.63 -25.32 -18.29
C ASN A 210 -4.78 -24.00 -17.51
N ALA A 211 -5.94 -23.36 -17.53
CA ALA A 211 -6.19 -22.15 -16.76
C ALA A 211 -6.08 -22.41 -15.26
N GLN A 212 -6.66 -23.51 -14.76
CA GLN A 212 -6.57 -23.91 -13.35
C GLN A 212 -5.12 -24.18 -12.93
N LEU A 213 -4.35 -24.88 -13.75
CA LEU A 213 -2.94 -25.16 -13.50
C LEU A 213 -2.12 -23.87 -13.46
N LEU A 214 -2.28 -22.99 -14.45
CA LEU A 214 -1.56 -21.72 -14.54
C LEU A 214 -1.89 -20.80 -13.36
N ILE A 215 -3.17 -20.64 -13.00
CA ILE A 215 -3.58 -19.82 -11.85
C ILE A 215 -2.97 -20.38 -10.56
N ARG A 216 -3.08 -21.70 -10.34
CA ARG A 216 -2.51 -22.36 -9.16
C ARG A 216 -1.01 -22.13 -9.08
N GLU A 217 -0.28 -22.36 -10.17
CA GLU A 217 1.17 -22.22 -10.20
C GLU A 217 1.62 -20.77 -9.97
N VAL A 218 1.03 -19.82 -10.68
CA VAL A 218 1.37 -18.39 -10.58
C VAL A 218 1.05 -17.86 -9.19
N LEU A 219 -0.12 -18.20 -8.62
CA LEU A 219 -0.50 -17.79 -7.27
C LEU A 219 0.44 -18.40 -6.23
N THR A 220 0.77 -19.70 -6.34
CA THR A 220 1.68 -20.39 -5.42
C THR A 220 3.05 -19.73 -5.43
N LYS A 221 3.66 -19.54 -6.60
CA LYS A 221 4.95 -18.85 -6.76
C LYS A 221 4.92 -17.41 -6.23
N SER A 222 3.80 -16.72 -6.41
CA SER A 222 3.60 -15.34 -5.93
C SER A 222 3.56 -15.27 -4.39
N VAL A 223 2.97 -16.27 -3.72
CA VAL A 223 3.00 -16.37 -2.25
C VAL A 223 4.38 -16.77 -1.78
N GLU A 224 4.97 -17.84 -2.33
CA GLU A 224 6.29 -18.35 -1.94
C GLU A 224 7.38 -17.28 -1.97
N LYS A 225 7.43 -16.46 -3.02
CA LYS A 225 8.43 -15.38 -3.11
C LYS A 225 8.27 -14.29 -2.05
N ARG A 226 7.07 -14.09 -1.51
CA ARG A 226 6.77 -13.15 -0.42
C ARG A 226 7.10 -13.71 0.96
N LEU A 227 7.33 -15.03 1.06
CA LEU A 227 7.77 -15.69 2.28
C LEU A 227 9.30 -15.62 2.48
N MET A 228 9.94 -14.60 1.91
CA MET A 228 11.36 -14.33 2.09
C MET A 228 11.68 -13.91 3.54
N GLY A 229 12.91 -14.21 3.96
CA GLY A 229 13.43 -13.89 5.29
C GLY A 229 13.10 -14.94 6.35
N ASN A 230 13.84 -14.92 7.46
CA ASN A 230 13.68 -15.87 8.56
C ASN A 230 12.76 -15.24 9.65
N ARG A 231 11.50 -15.00 9.29
CA ARG A 231 10.52 -14.27 10.13
C ARG A 231 9.36 -15.16 10.59
N HIS A 232 8.78 -14.81 11.73
CA HIS A 232 7.49 -15.36 12.16
C HIS A 232 6.39 -14.70 11.33
N PHE A 233 5.69 -15.48 10.52
CA PHE A 233 4.62 -14.98 9.66
C PHE A 233 3.29 -15.01 10.39
N GLY A 234 2.55 -13.90 10.27
CA GLY A 234 1.13 -13.85 10.61
C GLY A 234 0.29 -13.51 9.38
N PHE A 235 -0.93 -14.05 9.34
CA PHE A 235 -1.89 -13.80 8.26
C PHE A 235 -3.20 -13.28 8.84
N MET A 236 -3.76 -12.24 8.24
CA MET A 236 -5.15 -11.90 8.49
C MET A 236 -6.05 -12.91 7.78
N LEU A 237 -6.99 -13.48 8.52
CA LEU A 237 -7.90 -14.51 8.04
C LEU A 237 -9.35 -14.03 8.21
N SER A 238 -10.02 -13.72 7.10
CA SER A 238 -11.44 -13.36 7.10
C SER A 238 -12.37 -14.57 6.98
N GLY A 239 -11.84 -15.74 6.64
CA GLY A 239 -12.65 -16.91 6.28
C GLY A 239 -13.19 -16.89 4.84
N GLY A 240 -12.99 -15.79 4.11
CA GLY A 240 -13.27 -15.71 2.67
C GLY A 240 -12.30 -16.53 1.82
N LEU A 241 -12.65 -16.76 0.56
CA LEU A 241 -11.85 -17.58 -0.37
C LEU A 241 -10.40 -17.09 -0.50
N ASP A 242 -10.21 -15.78 -0.70
CA ASP A 242 -8.90 -15.20 -1.00
C ASP A 242 -7.92 -15.35 0.17
N SER A 243 -8.31 -14.87 1.37
CA SER A 243 -7.49 -14.97 2.58
C SER A 243 -7.19 -16.42 2.96
N SER A 244 -8.16 -17.32 2.76
CA SER A 244 -8.01 -18.76 3.00
C SER A 244 -7.02 -19.41 2.05
N LEU A 245 -7.04 -19.06 0.76
CA LEU A 245 -6.10 -19.59 -0.23
C LEU A 245 -4.66 -19.14 0.08
N ILE A 246 -4.45 -17.87 0.41
CA ILE A 246 -3.12 -17.34 0.76
C ILE A 246 -2.61 -18.03 2.03
N ALA A 247 -3.43 -18.13 3.08
CA ALA A 247 -3.06 -18.81 4.32
C ALA A 247 -2.74 -20.29 4.08
N ALA A 248 -3.51 -20.98 3.23
CA ALA A 248 -3.28 -22.39 2.91
C ALA A 248 -1.97 -22.62 2.15
N ILE A 249 -1.70 -21.81 1.13
CA ILE A 249 -0.45 -21.88 0.35
C ILE A 249 0.74 -21.58 1.26
N ALA A 250 0.65 -20.50 2.06
CA ALA A 250 1.74 -20.10 2.92
C ALA A 250 2.03 -21.13 4.02
N THR A 251 1.00 -21.70 4.65
CA THR A 251 1.16 -22.75 5.67
C THR A 251 1.87 -23.98 5.11
N ARG A 252 1.67 -24.30 3.82
CA ARG A 252 2.37 -25.42 3.16
C ARG A 252 3.83 -25.11 2.83
N ALA A 253 4.14 -23.86 2.51
CA ALA A 253 5.48 -23.44 2.12
C ALA A 253 6.40 -23.15 3.33
N LEU A 254 5.82 -22.73 4.47
CA LEU A 254 6.58 -22.38 5.67
C LEU A 254 7.01 -23.62 6.45
N LYS A 255 8.24 -23.58 6.98
CA LYS A 255 8.76 -24.61 7.91
C LYS A 255 8.06 -24.56 9.28
N HIS A 256 7.77 -23.35 9.75
CA HIS A 256 7.05 -23.09 10.99
C HIS A 256 5.64 -22.62 10.66
N LYS A 257 4.65 -23.18 11.38
CA LYS A 257 3.26 -22.81 11.16
C LYS A 257 3.04 -21.33 11.50
N PRO A 258 2.33 -20.58 10.66
CA PRO A 258 2.04 -19.19 10.93
C PRO A 258 0.93 -19.03 11.97
N VAL A 259 0.72 -17.78 12.41
CA VAL A 259 -0.41 -17.40 13.25
C VAL A 259 -1.47 -16.70 12.40
N ALA A 260 -2.73 -17.10 12.53
CA ALA A 260 -3.86 -16.43 11.93
C ALA A 260 -4.42 -15.37 12.90
N PHE A 261 -4.83 -14.22 12.36
CA PHE A 261 -5.47 -13.14 13.08
C PHE A 261 -6.79 -12.77 12.42
N SER A 262 -7.85 -12.61 13.20
CA SER A 262 -9.15 -12.15 12.70
C SER A 262 -9.70 -11.04 13.59
N VAL A 263 -10.51 -10.19 12.99
CA VAL A 263 -11.25 -9.13 13.68
C VAL A 263 -12.70 -9.18 13.26
N GLY A 264 -13.63 -8.92 14.17
CA GLY A 264 -15.05 -8.90 13.86
C GLY A 264 -15.92 -8.68 15.07
N PHE A 265 -17.22 -8.47 14.83
CA PHE A 265 -18.22 -8.54 15.89
C PHE A 265 -18.38 -9.99 16.37
N GLU A 266 -18.80 -10.18 17.63
CA GLU A 266 -18.85 -11.49 18.29
C GLU A 266 -19.61 -12.55 17.47
N ASP A 267 -20.76 -12.15 16.91
CA ASP A 267 -21.67 -13.01 16.13
C ASP A 267 -21.40 -12.98 14.61
N SER A 268 -20.25 -12.47 14.18
CA SER A 268 -19.94 -12.36 12.74
C SER A 268 -19.69 -13.72 12.09
N GLU A 269 -20.36 -13.98 10.96
CA GLU A 269 -20.12 -15.16 10.12
C GLU A 269 -18.66 -15.27 9.64
N ASP A 270 -17.98 -14.13 9.44
CA ASP A 270 -16.56 -14.10 9.04
C ASP A 270 -15.68 -14.75 10.11
N LEU A 271 -15.97 -14.51 11.40
CA LEU A 271 -15.23 -15.16 12.50
C LEU A 271 -15.49 -16.67 12.55
N VAL A 272 -16.71 -17.11 12.27
CA VAL A 272 -17.05 -18.54 12.19
C VAL A 272 -16.27 -19.21 11.05
N ASN A 273 -16.25 -18.59 9.87
CA ASN A 273 -15.51 -19.07 8.71
C ASN A 273 -14.00 -19.06 8.94
N ALA A 274 -13.46 -18.00 9.53
CA ALA A 274 -12.04 -17.90 9.86
C ALA A 274 -11.60 -19.01 10.83
N ARG A 275 -12.39 -19.28 11.88
CA ARG A 275 -12.11 -20.38 12.82
C ARG A 275 -12.09 -21.74 12.12
N ARG A 276 -13.04 -21.99 11.20
CA ARG A 276 -13.09 -23.23 10.43
C ARG A 276 -11.84 -23.42 9.57
N VAL A 277 -11.37 -22.36 8.92
CA VAL A 277 -10.16 -22.41 8.08
C VAL A 277 -8.91 -22.60 8.93
N ALA A 278 -8.79 -21.90 10.06
CA ALA A 278 -7.65 -22.07 10.96
C ALA A 278 -7.57 -23.49 11.55
N GLN A 279 -8.71 -24.08 11.92
CA GLN A 279 -8.82 -25.48 12.36
C GLN A 279 -8.37 -26.45 11.26
N TYR A 280 -8.85 -26.24 10.03
CA TYR A 280 -8.48 -27.06 8.88
C TYR A 280 -6.97 -27.01 8.59
N LEU A 281 -6.36 -25.82 8.67
CA LEU A 281 -4.93 -25.63 8.48
C LEU A 281 -4.11 -26.04 9.72
N ASN A 282 -4.76 -26.31 10.85
CA ASN A 282 -4.14 -26.62 12.14
C ASN A 282 -3.10 -25.55 12.53
N ILE A 283 -3.48 -24.28 12.45
CA ILE A 283 -2.66 -23.11 12.81
C ILE A 283 -3.23 -22.39 14.02
N ASN A 284 -2.38 -21.70 14.78
CA ASN A 284 -2.84 -20.87 15.90
C ASN A 284 -3.71 -19.73 15.37
N HIS A 285 -4.82 -19.42 16.05
CA HIS A 285 -5.78 -18.41 15.61
C HIS A 285 -6.14 -17.46 16.75
N VAL A 286 -5.84 -16.19 16.56
CA VAL A 286 -6.17 -15.11 17.48
C VAL A 286 -7.34 -14.31 16.91
N VAL A 287 -8.39 -14.16 17.71
CA VAL A 287 -9.60 -13.43 17.33
C VAL A 287 -9.72 -12.18 18.21
N HIS A 288 -9.80 -11.01 17.56
CA HIS A 288 -10.09 -9.74 18.21
C HIS A 288 -11.57 -9.39 18.01
N VAL A 289 -12.36 -9.53 19.06
CA VAL A 289 -13.77 -9.12 19.05
C VAL A 289 -13.86 -7.61 19.29
N ILE A 290 -14.59 -6.91 18.44
CA ILE A 290 -14.76 -5.45 18.48
C ILE A 290 -16.24 -5.07 18.64
N THR A 291 -16.50 -3.88 19.18
CA THR A 291 -17.84 -3.31 19.32
C THR A 291 -18.08 -2.14 18.36
N ALA A 292 -19.34 -1.73 18.21
CA ALA A 292 -19.69 -0.58 17.37
C ALA A 292 -19.03 0.71 17.88
N GLU A 293 -18.93 0.85 19.20
CA GLU A 293 -18.30 1.99 19.84
C GLU A 293 -16.77 2.02 19.60
N ASP A 294 -16.11 0.86 19.61
CA ASP A 294 -14.69 0.76 19.22
C ASP A 294 -14.46 1.25 17.78
N CYS A 295 -15.35 0.87 16.86
CA CYS A 295 -15.29 1.29 15.46
C CYS A 295 -15.45 2.80 15.31
N LEU A 296 -16.40 3.41 16.03
CA LEU A 296 -16.70 4.84 15.93
C LEU A 296 -15.58 5.70 16.52
N ASN A 297 -14.99 5.25 17.63
CA ASN A 297 -13.97 6.01 18.34
C ASN A 297 -12.65 6.12 17.57
N VAL A 298 -12.35 5.18 16.66
CA VAL A 298 -11.10 5.19 15.88
C VAL A 298 -11.20 5.92 14.53
N ILE A 299 -12.37 6.42 14.15
CA ILE A 299 -12.57 7.07 12.84
C ILE A 299 -11.58 8.22 12.61
N PRO A 300 -11.35 9.14 13.57
CA PRO A 300 -10.38 10.22 13.39
C PRO A 300 -8.96 9.69 13.14
N GLU A 301 -8.48 8.70 13.89
CA GLU A 301 -7.16 8.11 13.69
C GLU A 301 -7.07 7.35 12.36
N VAL A 302 -8.14 6.68 11.92
CA VAL A 302 -8.20 5.97 10.65
C VAL A 302 -8.12 6.95 9.48
N ILE A 303 -8.87 8.04 9.50
CA ILE A 303 -8.79 9.11 8.48
C ILE A 303 -7.39 9.71 8.45
N TYR A 304 -6.79 9.94 9.63
CA TYR A 304 -5.42 10.43 9.72
C TYR A 304 -4.41 9.42 9.14
N ALA A 305 -4.50 8.15 9.50
CA ALA A 305 -3.58 7.11 9.03
C ALA A 305 -3.72 6.86 7.52
N LEU A 306 -4.95 6.80 7.02
CA LEU A 306 -5.24 6.54 5.61
C LEU A 306 -5.11 7.78 4.74
N GLU A 307 -5.05 8.99 5.30
CA GLU A 307 -4.95 10.24 4.52
C GLU A 307 -6.06 10.37 3.45
N THR A 308 -7.28 9.93 3.79
CA THR A 308 -8.45 10.01 2.91
C THR A 308 -9.74 10.13 3.70
N TYR A 309 -10.75 10.73 3.06
CA TYR A 309 -12.12 10.84 3.57
C TYR A 309 -13.13 10.00 2.75
N GLU A 310 -12.65 9.13 1.85
CA GLU A 310 -13.50 8.28 1.01
C GLU A 310 -14.21 7.20 1.86
N PRO A 311 -15.55 7.20 1.96
CA PRO A 311 -16.27 6.33 2.89
C PRO A 311 -15.97 4.85 2.75
N ALA A 312 -15.93 4.35 1.50
CA ALA A 312 -15.68 2.93 1.26
C ALA A 312 -14.29 2.49 1.79
N ILE A 313 -13.29 3.36 1.69
CA ILE A 313 -11.91 3.09 2.14
C ILE A 313 -11.83 3.20 3.66
N VAL A 314 -12.41 4.24 4.25
CA VAL A 314 -12.43 4.46 5.70
C VAL A 314 -13.15 3.30 6.40
N ARG A 315 -14.32 2.88 5.92
CA ARG A 315 -15.06 1.71 6.43
C ARG A 315 -14.22 0.44 6.46
N CYS A 316 -13.53 0.13 5.35
CA CYS A 316 -12.66 -1.05 5.29
C CYS A 316 -11.45 -0.92 6.24
N GLY A 317 -10.92 0.30 6.38
CA GLY A 317 -9.74 0.58 7.17
C GLY A 317 -9.95 0.52 8.68
N ILE A 318 -11.16 0.74 9.20
CA ILE A 318 -11.44 0.70 10.65
C ILE A 318 -11.10 -0.68 11.24
N ALA A 319 -11.66 -1.75 10.67
CA ALA A 319 -11.40 -3.11 11.15
C ALA A 319 -9.91 -3.48 11.04
N HIS A 320 -9.25 -3.08 9.94
CA HIS A 320 -7.82 -3.31 9.74
C HIS A 320 -6.98 -2.56 10.78
N TYR A 321 -7.30 -1.29 11.03
CA TYR A 321 -6.60 -0.46 11.98
C TYR A 321 -6.68 -1.04 13.39
N LEU A 322 -7.89 -1.44 13.82
CA LEU A 322 -8.12 -2.10 15.11
C LEU A 322 -7.33 -3.40 15.22
N LEU A 323 -7.35 -4.24 14.19
CA LEU A 323 -6.61 -5.50 14.21
C LEU A 323 -5.10 -5.28 14.25
N CYS A 324 -4.56 -4.38 13.43
CA CYS A 324 -3.13 -4.05 13.44
C CYS A 324 -2.69 -3.49 14.79
N ARG A 325 -3.50 -2.61 15.40
CA ARG A 325 -3.25 -2.07 16.74
C ARG A 325 -3.26 -3.16 17.80
N HIS A 326 -4.18 -4.12 17.70
CA HIS A 326 -4.23 -5.27 18.60
C HIS A 326 -3.02 -6.19 18.41
N ILE A 327 -2.69 -6.58 17.18
CA ILE A 327 -1.53 -7.40 16.86
C ILE A 327 -0.24 -6.79 17.44
N ALA A 328 -0.05 -5.48 17.26
CA ALA A 328 1.10 -4.76 17.77
C ALA A 328 1.18 -4.72 19.30
N SER A 329 0.06 -4.86 20.02
CA SER A 329 0.05 -4.86 21.49
C SER A 329 0.25 -6.24 22.11
N ILE A 330 -0.03 -7.32 21.36
CA ILE A 330 0.04 -8.70 21.89
C ILE A 330 1.15 -9.55 21.26
N SER A 331 1.79 -9.08 20.19
CA SER A 331 2.74 -9.89 19.44
C SER A 331 3.76 -9.05 18.67
N ASP A 332 4.94 -9.64 18.47
CA ASP A 332 5.96 -9.09 17.56
C ASP A 332 5.73 -9.50 16.10
N VAL A 333 4.62 -10.19 15.81
CA VAL A 333 4.32 -10.73 14.49
C VAL A 333 3.96 -9.59 13.54
N LYS A 334 4.68 -9.50 12.42
CA LYS A 334 4.36 -8.59 11.33
C LYS A 334 3.43 -9.34 10.35
N VAL A 335 2.27 -8.75 10.07
CA VAL A 335 1.14 -9.48 9.48
C VAL A 335 0.91 -9.11 8.01
N LEU A 336 0.62 -10.14 7.21
CA LEU A 336 0.16 -10.02 5.83
C LEU A 336 -1.37 -9.88 5.78
N LEU A 337 -1.84 -8.84 5.08
CA LEU A 337 -3.21 -8.33 5.17
C LEU A 337 -4.21 -9.07 4.28
N SER A 338 -5.46 -9.21 4.76
CA SER A 338 -6.67 -9.46 3.95
C SER A 338 -7.95 -9.34 4.80
N GLY A 339 -8.96 -8.65 4.27
CA GLY A 339 -10.34 -8.68 4.79
C GLY A 339 -11.12 -7.41 4.44
N LYS A 340 -12.44 -7.48 4.38
CA LYS A 340 -13.34 -6.32 4.34
C LYS A 340 -14.38 -6.53 5.43
N GLN A 341 -14.77 -5.47 6.13
CA GLN A 341 -15.88 -5.50 7.07
C GLN A 341 -16.92 -4.46 6.65
N ASP A 342 -18.20 -4.80 6.73
CA ASP A 342 -19.29 -3.86 6.46
C ASP A 342 -19.65 -3.09 7.74
N LEU A 343 -19.57 -1.77 7.66
CA LEU A 343 -19.86 -0.84 8.76
C LEU A 343 -20.90 0.22 8.36
N GLY A 344 -21.53 0.07 7.20
CA GLY A 344 -22.34 1.12 6.59
C GLY A 344 -23.51 1.60 7.45
N GLU A 345 -24.25 0.67 8.06
CA GLU A 345 -25.43 0.97 8.88
C GLU A 345 -25.06 1.71 10.18
N ILE A 346 -24.03 1.23 10.89
CA ILE A 346 -23.58 1.81 12.18
C ILE A 346 -23.10 3.24 11.98
N ILE A 347 -22.28 3.48 10.95
CA ILE A 347 -21.76 4.80 10.65
C ILE A 347 -22.89 5.72 10.17
N GLY A 348 -23.79 5.21 9.34
CA GLY A 348 -24.97 5.96 8.87
C GLY A 348 -25.84 6.48 10.02
N ALA A 349 -26.09 5.64 11.02
CA ALA A 349 -26.85 6.03 12.22
C ALA A 349 -26.17 7.15 13.00
N ARG A 350 -24.86 7.03 13.28
CA ARG A 350 -24.09 8.09 13.97
C ARG A 350 -24.07 9.41 13.18
N CYS A 351 -23.95 9.33 11.85
CA CYS A 351 -23.96 10.51 10.99
C CYS A 351 -25.30 11.25 11.03
N ALA A 352 -26.41 10.52 11.11
CA ALA A 352 -27.74 11.11 11.22
C ALA A 352 -27.94 11.89 12.53
N GLU A 353 -27.33 11.43 13.63
CA GLU A 353 -27.33 12.12 14.93
C GLU A 353 -26.40 13.34 14.97
N THR A 354 -25.23 13.21 14.35
CA THR A 354 -24.15 14.21 14.45
C THR A 354 -24.32 15.36 13.45
N ILE A 355 -24.78 15.06 12.23
CA ILE A 355 -24.91 16.03 11.14
C ILE A 355 -26.38 16.36 10.90
N SER A 356 -26.80 17.54 11.38
CA SER A 356 -28.14 18.07 11.11
C SER A 356 -28.36 18.38 9.62
N ASP A 357 -29.59 18.29 9.13
CA ASP A 357 -29.92 18.63 7.73
C ASP A 357 -29.58 20.09 7.38
N LYS A 358 -29.67 20.98 8.38
CA LYS A 358 -29.27 22.39 8.24
C LYS A 358 -27.77 22.55 8.05
N LEU A 359 -26.95 21.75 8.74
CA LEU A 359 -25.50 21.76 8.53
C LEU A 359 -25.16 21.12 7.18
N PHE A 360 -25.79 19.99 6.85
CA PHE A 360 -25.55 19.32 5.58
C PHE A 360 -25.98 20.15 4.35
N SER A 361 -26.93 21.08 4.49
CA SER A 361 -27.32 21.97 3.38
C SER A 361 -26.26 23.00 3.02
N THR A 362 -25.31 23.33 3.92
CA THR A 362 -24.21 24.28 3.65
C THR A 362 -23.06 23.67 2.86
N ARG A 363 -23.08 22.35 2.60
CA ARG A 363 -21.99 21.62 1.95
C ARG A 363 -21.56 22.18 0.60
N HIS A 364 -22.47 22.71 -0.22
CA HIS A 364 -22.12 23.31 -1.51
C HIS A 364 -21.35 24.63 -1.35
N THR A 365 -21.54 25.32 -0.22
CA THR A 365 -20.82 26.54 0.12
C THR A 365 -19.48 26.22 0.77
N LEU A 366 -19.44 25.25 1.68
CA LEU A 366 -18.21 24.84 2.36
C LEU A 366 -17.26 24.06 1.43
N TYR A 367 -17.83 23.22 0.57
CA TYR A 367 -17.12 22.30 -0.31
C TYR A 367 -17.62 22.44 -1.75
N PRO A 368 -17.30 23.56 -2.43
CA PRO A 368 -17.75 23.80 -3.80
C PRO A 368 -17.14 22.81 -4.80
N GLU A 369 -15.99 22.24 -4.48
CA GLU A 369 -15.31 21.22 -5.28
C GLU A 369 -15.47 19.84 -4.64
N ARG A 370 -15.99 18.88 -5.41
CA ARG A 370 -16.35 17.53 -4.91
C ARG A 370 -17.21 17.60 -3.66
N THR A 371 -18.31 18.31 -3.78
CA THR A 371 -19.31 18.44 -2.72
C THR A 371 -19.72 17.07 -2.20
N PRO A 372 -19.70 16.84 -0.86
CA PRO A 372 -20.22 15.61 -0.27
C PRO A 372 -21.65 15.31 -0.74
N GLU A 373 -21.89 14.07 -1.16
CA GLU A 373 -23.20 13.60 -1.58
C GLU A 373 -23.99 13.02 -0.39
N THR A 374 -23.29 12.56 0.65
CA THR A 374 -23.87 11.96 1.86
C THR A 374 -23.40 12.66 3.13
N LYS A 375 -24.17 12.52 4.23
CA LYS A 375 -23.79 13.04 5.56
C LYS A 375 -22.50 12.41 6.09
N GLU A 376 -22.25 11.15 5.74
CA GLU A 376 -21.03 10.45 6.09
C GLU A 376 -19.81 11.05 5.37
N GLU A 377 -19.89 11.25 4.06
CA GLU A 377 -18.84 11.94 3.30
C GLU A 377 -18.57 13.33 3.87
N PHE A 378 -19.62 14.05 4.25
CA PHE A 378 -19.50 15.37 4.86
C PHE A 378 -18.74 15.32 6.18
N TRP A 379 -19.10 14.39 7.07
CA TRP A 379 -18.44 14.23 8.35
C TRP A 379 -16.98 13.79 8.21
N TYR A 380 -16.70 12.82 7.34
CA TYR A 380 -15.34 12.38 7.06
C TYR A 380 -14.49 13.48 6.45
N ARG A 381 -15.09 14.32 5.59
CA ARG A 381 -14.41 15.47 5.02
C ARG A 381 -14.05 16.51 6.09
N GLU A 382 -14.96 16.81 7.00
CA GLU A 382 -14.71 17.71 8.13
C GLU A 382 -13.57 17.20 9.02
N LEU A 383 -13.58 15.91 9.38
CA LEU A 383 -12.50 15.29 10.15
C LEU A 383 -11.15 15.33 9.43
N PHE A 384 -11.15 15.05 8.13
CA PHE A 384 -9.94 15.09 7.31
C PHE A 384 -9.35 16.51 7.24
N GLU A 385 -10.18 17.52 7.01
CA GLU A 385 -9.72 18.91 6.95
C GLU A 385 -9.26 19.45 8.29
N LYS A 386 -9.91 19.03 9.39
CA LYS A 386 -9.44 19.35 10.74
C LYS A 386 -8.05 18.77 11.01
N ALA A 387 -7.75 17.60 10.45
CA ALA A 387 -6.46 16.93 10.62
C ALA A 387 -5.35 17.50 9.73
N TYR A 388 -5.67 18.01 8.53
CA TYR A 388 -4.69 18.35 7.49
C TYR A 388 -4.69 19.81 6.98
N GLY A 389 -5.72 20.59 7.30
CA GLY A 389 -5.90 21.96 6.81
C GLY A 389 -6.44 22.03 5.37
N THR A 390 -7.48 22.85 5.17
CA THR A 390 -8.25 23.00 3.91
C THR A 390 -7.43 23.49 2.72
N GLU A 391 -6.63 24.54 2.90
CA GLU A 391 -6.01 25.26 1.77
C GLU A 391 -4.89 24.50 1.08
N LYS A 392 -4.16 23.64 1.80
CA LYS A 392 -2.93 22.99 1.29
C LYS A 392 -3.19 21.66 0.59
N MET A 393 -4.31 21.01 0.93
CA MET A 393 -4.65 19.68 0.42
C MET A 393 -5.62 19.70 -0.76
N GLY A 394 -6.18 20.85 -1.14
CA GLY A 394 -7.13 21.01 -2.25
C GLY A 394 -6.76 20.21 -3.50
N HIS A 395 -5.47 20.11 -3.82
CA HIS A 395 -4.98 19.38 -4.98
C HIS A 395 -4.77 17.86 -4.79
N LEU A 396 -4.44 17.39 -3.59
CA LEU A 396 -4.45 15.96 -3.25
C LEU A 396 -5.87 15.43 -3.08
N ILE A 397 -6.77 16.28 -2.57
CA ILE A 397 -8.22 16.12 -2.46
C ILE A 397 -8.87 15.90 -3.86
N HIS A 398 -8.24 16.40 -4.94
CA HIS A 398 -8.70 16.13 -6.32
C HIS A 398 -8.50 14.68 -6.76
N THR A 399 -7.77 13.86 -6.01
CA THR A 399 -7.59 12.47 -6.37
C THR A 399 -8.44 11.63 -5.42
N LYS A 400 -9.44 10.91 -5.94
CA LYS A 400 -10.15 9.83 -5.22
C LYS A 400 -9.17 8.65 -4.91
N VAL A 401 -7.87 8.91 -4.72
CA VAL A 401 -6.80 7.99 -5.11
C VAL A 401 -5.96 7.56 -3.91
N TYR A 402 -6.48 6.53 -3.25
CA TYR A 402 -5.71 5.31 -2.97
C TYR A 402 -6.04 4.21 -4.00
N ARG A 403 -6.31 4.61 -5.25
CA ARG A 403 -6.59 3.64 -6.31
C ARG A 403 -5.26 3.12 -6.81
N THR A 404 -4.83 1.97 -6.28
CA THR A 404 -3.85 1.13 -6.99
C THR A 404 -4.41 0.83 -8.38
N ALA A 405 -3.54 0.49 -9.35
CA ALA A 405 -3.98 0.22 -10.72
C ALA A 405 -5.10 -0.85 -10.80
N ALA A 406 -5.22 -1.73 -9.79
CA ALA A 406 -6.31 -2.69 -9.64
C ALA A 406 -7.71 -2.03 -9.50
N TRP A 407 -7.82 -0.91 -8.80
CA TRP A 407 -9.08 -0.16 -8.61
C TRP A 407 -9.40 0.77 -9.78
N GLN A 408 -8.40 1.14 -10.60
CA GLN A 408 -8.64 1.91 -11.82
C GLN A 408 -9.30 1.04 -12.92
N LEU A 409 -9.09 -0.28 -12.88
CA LEU A 409 -9.64 -1.22 -13.87
C LEU A 409 -11.12 -1.58 -13.64
N THR A 410 -11.68 -1.29 -12.46
CA THR A 410 -13.06 -1.63 -12.08
C THR A 410 -14.11 -0.59 -12.49
N GLU A 411 -13.72 0.65 -12.85
CA GLU A 411 -14.67 1.71 -13.20
C GLU A 411 -15.23 1.65 -14.64
N GLU A 412 -14.73 0.76 -15.49
CA GLU A 412 -15.41 0.49 -16.75
C GLU A 412 -16.59 -0.48 -16.57
N LYS A 413 -17.66 0.02 -15.90
CA LYS A 413 -19.11 -0.25 -16.10
C LYS A 413 -19.90 -0.20 -14.78
N GLU A 414 -20.16 0.99 -14.28
CA GLU A 414 -21.37 1.31 -13.49
C GLU A 414 -22.32 2.21 -14.29
N ASN A 415 -22.63 1.82 -15.53
CA ASN A 415 -23.83 2.33 -16.19
C ASN A 415 -24.93 1.29 -16.00
N HIS A 416 -25.75 1.48 -14.97
CA HIS A 416 -27.02 0.79 -14.79
C HIS A 416 -27.94 1.06 -16.00
N ARG A 417 -28.27 0.00 -16.74
CA ARG A 417 -29.57 -0.13 -17.41
C ARG A 417 -30.05 -1.56 -17.20
N VAL A 418 -30.92 -1.72 -16.21
CA VAL A 418 -31.85 -2.85 -16.15
C VAL A 418 -32.82 -2.66 -17.30
N VAL A 419 -32.68 -3.45 -18.36
CA VAL A 419 -33.78 -3.71 -19.28
C VAL A 419 -34.35 -5.04 -18.85
N MET A 420 -35.53 -4.98 -18.23
CA MET A 420 -36.38 -6.14 -17.99
C MET A 420 -36.88 -6.63 -19.35
N GLU A 421 -36.47 -7.83 -19.75
CA GLU A 421 -37.20 -8.63 -20.72
C GLU A 421 -37.51 -9.99 -20.10
N GLU A 422 -38.72 -10.44 -20.39
CA GLU A 422 -39.51 -11.42 -19.67
C GLU A 422 -38.93 -12.85 -19.71
N GLY A 423 -39.10 -13.57 -18.59
CA GLY A 423 -39.46 -14.99 -18.60
C GLY A 423 -38.37 -16.04 -18.81
N ARG A 424 -37.73 -16.49 -17.71
CA ARG A 424 -37.65 -17.90 -17.28
C ARG A 424 -36.73 -18.07 -16.07
N LEU A 425 -37.30 -18.55 -14.97
CA LEU A 425 -36.57 -19.12 -13.84
C LEU A 425 -36.18 -20.56 -14.21
N GLU A 426 -34.89 -20.84 -14.39
CA GLU A 426 -34.37 -22.20 -14.22
C GLU A 426 -33.38 -22.23 -13.07
N ARG A 427 -33.71 -23.06 -12.07
CA ARG A 427 -32.86 -23.43 -10.95
C ARG A 427 -31.64 -24.15 -11.51
N LEU A 428 -30.44 -23.79 -11.02
CA LEU A 428 -29.19 -24.51 -11.30
C LEU A 428 -29.29 -25.95 -10.78
N GLY A 429 -29.73 -26.87 -11.64
CA GLY A 429 -29.57 -28.31 -11.51
C GLY A 429 -28.27 -28.75 -12.17
N VAL A 430 -27.46 -29.52 -11.45
CA VAL A 430 -26.27 -30.19 -11.97
C VAL A 430 -26.71 -31.22 -13.01
N ALA A 431 -26.26 -31.07 -14.26
CA ALA A 431 -26.38 -32.10 -15.29
C ALA A 431 -25.07 -32.24 -16.08
N ASN A 432 -24.50 -33.44 -16.03
CA ASN A 432 -23.33 -33.92 -16.77
C ASN A 432 -23.66 -34.17 -18.26
N LYS A 433 -22.81 -33.70 -19.18
CA LYS A 433 -22.08 -34.47 -20.24
C LYS A 433 -21.74 -33.62 -21.48
N GLY A 434 -20.45 -33.59 -21.83
CA GLY A 434 -19.99 -33.79 -23.20
C GLY A 434 -19.99 -32.60 -24.17
N SER A 435 -19.14 -31.60 -23.92
CA SER A 435 -18.55 -30.74 -24.95
C SER A 435 -17.33 -30.03 -24.37
N GLU A 436 -16.25 -29.88 -25.14
CA GLU A 436 -15.09 -29.07 -24.74
C GLU A 436 -15.57 -27.62 -24.50
N GLU A 437 -15.78 -27.27 -23.23
CA GLU A 437 -16.18 -25.92 -22.83
C GLU A 437 -14.98 -24.98 -22.95
N VAL A 438 -14.87 -24.32 -24.11
CA VAL A 438 -14.02 -23.13 -24.25
C VAL A 438 -14.68 -21.99 -23.47
N LEU A 439 -14.22 -21.79 -22.23
CA LEU A 439 -14.71 -20.73 -21.35
C LEU A 439 -14.26 -19.36 -21.86
N ARG A 440 -15.21 -18.56 -22.37
CA ARG A 440 -14.98 -17.14 -22.63
C ARG A 440 -15.03 -16.39 -21.31
N LEU A 441 -13.87 -16.07 -20.73
CA LEU A 441 -13.77 -15.19 -19.56
C LEU A 441 -14.31 -13.79 -19.90
N ARG A 442 -15.63 -13.58 -19.73
CA ARG A 442 -16.25 -12.24 -19.81
C ARG A 442 -16.15 -11.56 -18.45
N ARG A 443 -15.81 -10.26 -18.48
CA ARG A 443 -15.79 -9.34 -17.32
C ARG A 443 -17.03 -9.54 -16.44
N ARG A 444 -16.83 -10.19 -15.28
CA ARG A 444 -17.60 -9.98 -14.06
C ARG A 444 -16.61 -9.94 -12.91
N SER A 445 -16.24 -8.73 -12.49
CA SER A 445 -15.44 -8.52 -11.28
C SER A 445 -16.38 -8.51 -10.09
N THR A 446 -16.50 -9.63 -9.39
CA THR A 446 -17.07 -9.68 -8.03
C THR A 446 -16.01 -9.89 -6.95
N GLY A 447 -14.72 -9.92 -7.33
CA GLY A 447 -13.60 -10.02 -6.39
C GLY A 447 -12.80 -8.72 -6.37
N SER A 448 -12.94 -7.91 -5.32
CA SER A 448 -11.97 -6.84 -5.05
C SER A 448 -10.74 -7.47 -4.40
N THR A 449 -9.84 -8.05 -5.20
CA THR A 449 -8.50 -8.44 -4.72
C THR A 449 -7.75 -7.17 -4.34
N THR A 450 -7.79 -6.81 -3.07
CA THR A 450 -6.89 -5.82 -2.49
C THR A 450 -5.53 -6.49 -2.33
N LEU A 451 -4.67 -6.31 -3.34
CA LEU A 451 -3.23 -6.49 -3.18
C LEU A 451 -2.72 -5.31 -2.33
N SER A 452 -2.92 -5.38 -1.02
CA SER A 452 -2.25 -4.47 -0.08
C SER A 452 -0.96 -5.10 0.42
N GLY A 453 0.12 -4.33 0.38
CA GLY A 453 1.43 -4.74 0.87
C GLY A 453 1.42 -4.95 2.39
N VAL A 454 2.48 -5.59 2.88
CA VAL A 454 2.78 -5.76 4.32
C VAL A 454 2.48 -4.46 5.07
N ALA A 455 1.61 -4.48 6.10
CA ALA A 455 1.40 -3.34 7.00
C ALA A 455 2.60 -3.12 7.92
#